data_AF-A0A6A6TEG0-F1
#
_entry.id   AF-A0A6A6TEG0-F1
#
_cell.length_a   1.000
_cell.length_b   1.000
_cell.length_c   1.000
_cell.angle_alpha   90.00
_cell.angle_beta   90.00
_cell.angle_gamma   90.00
#
_symmetry.space_group_name_H-M   'P 1'
#
loop_
_entity.id
_entity.type
_entity.pdbx_description
1 polymer ?
#
loop_
_entity_poly.entity_id
_entity_poly.type
_entity_poly.pdbx_seq_one_letter_code
_entity_poly.pdbx_strand_id
1 'polypeptide(L)'
;MSDEETETKPFKFVTAGMPPPDPRAQIYWEEAGFDARFPNQNQTKHCWQNYVDYHKCILAKGEDFAPCRQFFLAYRSLCPNGWTTRWDDQREAGNFPVKLDQ
;
A
#
# COMPACT_ATOMS: atom_id res chain seq x y z
N MET A 1 31.94 -46.37 -5.28
CA MET A 1 32.89 -45.27 -5.52
C MET A 1 32.40 -44.56 -6.77
N SER A 2 31.66 -43.47 -6.72
CA SER A 2 31.25 -42.59 -5.63
C SER A 2 30.04 -41.83 -6.17
N ASP A 3 28.93 -41.84 -5.45
CA ASP A 3 27.77 -40.99 -5.74
C ASP A 3 28.20 -39.53 -5.58
N GLU A 4 28.26 -38.78 -6.68
CA GLU A 4 28.58 -37.35 -6.67
C GLU A 4 27.29 -36.58 -6.39
N GLU A 5 27.05 -36.34 -5.09
CA GLU A 5 25.98 -35.45 -4.61
C GLU A 5 26.09 -34.09 -5.30
N THR A 6 25.08 -33.77 -6.10
CA THR A 6 24.90 -32.42 -6.64
C THR A 6 24.61 -31.47 -5.47
N GLU A 7 25.67 -30.87 -4.95
CA GLU A 7 25.62 -29.84 -3.92
C GLU A 7 24.82 -28.65 -4.47
N THR A 8 23.55 -28.58 -4.09
CA THR A 8 22.71 -27.41 -4.34
C THR A 8 23.28 -26.25 -3.54
N LYS A 9 24.09 -25.43 -4.22
CA LYS A 9 24.64 -24.18 -3.68
C LYS A 9 23.54 -23.44 -2.94
N PRO A 10 23.71 -23.08 -1.66
CA PRO A 10 22.68 -22.41 -0.92
C PRO A 10 22.38 -21.08 -1.62
N PHE A 11 21.12 -20.91 -2.03
CA PHE A 11 20.60 -19.62 -2.44
C PHE A 11 20.76 -18.72 -1.23
N LYS A 12 21.78 -17.84 -1.27
CA LYS A 12 21.97 -16.85 -0.22
C LYS A 12 20.74 -15.95 -0.25
N PHE A 13 19.83 -16.18 0.70
CA PHE A 13 18.85 -15.19 1.10
C PHE A 13 19.64 -13.95 1.43
N VAL A 14 19.62 -12.97 0.53
CA VAL A 14 20.00 -11.62 0.90
C VAL A 14 18.86 -11.15 1.79
N THR A 15 18.98 -11.41 3.08
CA THR A 15 18.28 -10.60 4.07
C THR A 15 18.69 -9.17 3.75
N ALA A 16 17.79 -8.42 3.12
CA ALA A 16 17.92 -6.98 2.99
C ALA A 16 17.94 -6.44 4.42
N GLY A 17 19.14 -6.38 5.01
CA GLY A 17 19.39 -5.57 6.17
C GLY A 17 19.15 -4.15 5.72
N MET A 18 17.98 -3.63 6.05
CA MET A 18 17.69 -2.21 5.93
C MET A 18 18.86 -1.47 6.60
N PRO A 19 19.65 -0.67 5.87
CA PRO A 19 20.76 0.02 6.49
C PRO A 19 20.22 0.93 7.61
N PRO A 20 20.97 1.08 8.73
CA PRO A 20 20.58 2.05 9.74
C PRO A 20 20.42 3.42 9.09
N PRO A 21 19.35 4.18 9.39
CA PRO A 21 19.10 5.45 8.73
C PRO A 21 20.28 6.39 8.97
N ASP A 22 20.86 6.90 7.88
CA ASP A 22 21.81 8.01 7.92
C ASP A 22 21.13 9.20 8.62
N PRO A 23 21.74 9.82 9.64
CA PRO A 23 21.19 11.02 10.30
C PRO A 23 20.97 12.23 9.37
N ARG A 24 21.41 12.16 8.09
CA ARG A 24 21.10 13.15 7.03
C ARG A 24 20.02 12.72 6.03
N ALA A 25 19.48 11.51 6.11
CA ALA A 25 18.36 11.09 5.26
C ALA A 25 17.03 11.60 5.85
N GLN A 26 16.79 12.91 5.73
CA GLN A 26 15.78 13.61 6.51
C GLN A 26 14.33 13.47 6.00
N ILE A 27 14.05 12.88 4.84
CA ILE A 27 12.67 12.55 4.47
C ILE A 27 12.64 11.32 3.54
N TYR A 28 12.34 10.15 4.08
CA TYR A 28 11.93 9.00 3.25
C TYR A 28 10.44 9.17 2.94
N TRP A 29 10.13 9.58 1.72
CA TRP A 29 8.77 9.55 1.20
C TRP A 29 8.46 8.12 0.75
N GLU A 30 7.63 7.43 1.51
CA GLU A 30 7.10 6.11 1.12
C GLU A 30 5.96 6.35 0.11
N GLU A 31 6.36 6.54 -1.15
CA GLU A 31 5.46 6.71 -2.30
C GLU A 31 4.75 5.38 -2.60
N ALA A 32 3.52 5.46 -3.13
CA ALA A 32 2.85 4.28 -3.66
C ALA A 32 3.74 3.60 -4.72
N GLY A 33 4.12 2.33 -4.47
CA GLY A 33 4.87 1.53 -5.42
C GLY A 33 4.07 1.22 -6.70
N PHE A 34 4.75 0.64 -7.69
CA PHE A 34 4.10 0.18 -8.91
C PHE A 34 3.12 -0.96 -8.61
N ASP A 35 1.82 -0.73 -8.84
CA ASP A 35 0.78 -1.75 -8.76
C ASP A 35 0.50 -2.33 -10.14
N ALA A 36 0.84 -3.61 -10.34
CA ALA A 36 0.65 -4.32 -11.59
C ALA A 36 -0.83 -4.46 -12.02
N ARG A 37 -1.80 -4.23 -11.11
CA ARG A 37 -3.22 -4.16 -11.44
C ARG A 37 -3.58 -2.91 -12.24
N PHE A 38 -2.77 -1.86 -12.13
CA PHE A 38 -2.99 -0.56 -12.77
C PHE A 38 -1.77 -0.14 -13.61
N PRO A 39 -1.42 -0.88 -14.68
CA PRO A 39 -0.21 -0.62 -15.47
C PRO A 39 -0.33 0.58 -16.42
N ASN A 40 -1.54 1.12 -16.60
CA ASN A 40 -1.81 2.20 -17.54
C ASN A 40 -1.48 3.57 -16.93
N GLN A 41 -1.25 4.58 -17.78
CA GLN A 41 -1.00 5.96 -17.32
C GLN A 41 -2.16 6.57 -16.52
N ASN A 42 -3.39 6.11 -16.76
CA ASN A 42 -4.54 6.54 -15.98
C ASN A 42 -4.61 5.83 -14.62
N GLN A 43 -4.17 6.53 -13.56
CA GLN A 43 -4.14 6.04 -12.17
C GLN A 43 -5.42 6.36 -11.37
N THR A 44 -6.49 6.84 -12.01
CA THR A 44 -7.76 7.16 -11.32
C THR A 44 -8.34 5.96 -10.57
N LYS A 45 -8.32 4.77 -11.16
CA LYS A 45 -8.78 3.55 -10.49
C LYS A 45 -7.85 3.12 -9.35
N HIS A 46 -6.55 3.35 -9.49
CA HIS A 46 -5.57 3.03 -8.45
C HIS A 46 -5.80 3.90 -7.20
N CYS A 47 -5.99 5.21 -7.38
CA CYS A 47 -6.37 6.12 -6.31
C CYS A 47 -7.70 5.70 -5.64
N TRP A 48 -8.75 5.52 -6.44
CA TRP A 48 -10.08 5.16 -5.92
C TRP A 48 -10.07 3.84 -5.13
N GLN A 49 -9.38 2.82 -5.64
CA GLN A 49 -9.34 1.51 -4.99
C GLN A 49 -8.61 1.58 -3.64
N ASN A 50 -7.48 2.28 -3.56
CA ASN A 50 -6.76 2.44 -2.28
C ASN A 50 -7.56 3.22 -1.24
N TYR A 51 -8.31 4.25 -1.65
CA TYR A 51 -9.20 4.99 -0.75
C TYR A 51 -10.28 4.08 -0.16
N VAL A 52 -10.96 3.30 -1.01
CA VAL A 52 -11.99 2.36 -0.57
C VAL A 52 -11.39 1.26 0.32
N ASP A 53 -10.24 0.71 -0.05
CA ASP A 53 -9.59 -0.37 0.69
C ASP A 53 -9.11 0.10 2.07
N TYR A 54 -8.59 1.32 2.19
CA TYR A 54 -8.28 1.93 3.49
C TYR A 54 -9.51 1.97 4.40
N HIS A 55 -10.63 2.51 3.90
CA HIS A 55 -11.83 2.66 4.72
C HIS A 55 -12.53 1.35 5.05
N LYS A 56 -12.43 0.32 4.19
CA LYS A 56 -12.84 -1.04 4.54
C LYS A 56 -11.95 -1.65 5.62
N CYS A 57 -10.64 -1.43 5.52
CA CYS A 57 -9.66 -1.98 6.44
C CYS A 57 -9.86 -1.44 7.87
N ILE A 58 -10.06 -0.13 8.04
CA ILE A 58 -10.31 0.48 9.35
C ILE A 58 -11.64 0.03 9.96
N LEU A 59 -12.69 -0.19 9.15
CA LEU A 59 -13.99 -0.66 9.65
C LEU A 59 -13.93 -2.13 10.08
N ALA A 60 -13.22 -2.97 9.33
CA ALA A 60 -13.15 -4.41 9.61
C ALA A 60 -12.17 -4.75 10.74
N LYS A 61 -11.04 -4.03 10.86
CA LYS A 61 -9.93 -4.39 11.75
C LYS A 61 -9.56 -3.34 12.78
N GLY A 62 -10.10 -2.13 12.67
CA GLY A 62 -9.71 -0.98 13.50
C GLY A 62 -8.49 -0.23 12.97
N GLU A 63 -8.28 0.98 13.49
CA GLU A 63 -7.21 1.90 13.05
C GLU A 63 -5.79 1.42 13.38
N ASP A 64 -5.65 0.52 14.37
CA ASP A 64 -4.35 0.01 14.83
C ASP A 64 -3.73 -1.05 13.91
N PHE A 65 -4.46 -1.50 12.88
CA PHE A 65 -3.96 -2.53 11.97
C PHE A 65 -2.89 -1.96 11.04
N ALA A 66 -1.63 -2.34 11.29
CA ALA A 66 -0.47 -1.82 10.57
C ALA A 66 -0.58 -1.91 9.02
N PRO A 67 -1.15 -2.98 8.42
CA PRO A 67 -1.36 -3.02 6.97
C PRO A 67 -2.38 -2.02 6.42
N CYS A 68 -3.32 -1.51 7.22
CA CYS A 68 -4.22 -0.44 6.75
C CYS A 68 -3.43 0.84 6.42
N ARG A 69 -2.32 1.09 7.12
CA ARG A 69 -1.46 2.27 6.88
C ARG A 69 -0.87 2.28 5.47
N GLN A 70 -0.63 1.13 4.87
CA GLN A 70 -0.14 1.06 3.49
C GLN A 70 -1.14 1.68 2.52
N PHE A 71 -2.43 1.37 2.67
CA PHE A 71 -3.49 1.96 1.85
C PHE A 71 -3.62 3.46 2.09
N PHE A 72 -3.45 3.90 3.35
CA PHE A 72 -3.44 5.32 3.71
C PHE A 72 -2.37 6.12 2.98
N LEU A 73 -1.13 5.63 3.03
CA LEU A 73 -0.01 6.26 2.32
C LEU A 73 -0.24 6.25 0.81
N ALA A 74 -0.73 5.12 0.27
CA ALA A 74 -0.95 4.97 -1.16
C ALA A 74 -2.01 5.93 -1.70
N TYR A 75 -3.21 6.01 -1.11
CA TYR A 75 -4.23 6.93 -1.63
C TYR A 75 -3.84 8.39 -1.41
N ARG A 76 -3.13 8.72 -0.32
CA ARG A 76 -2.70 10.10 -0.04
C ARG A 76 -1.66 10.60 -1.05
N SER A 77 -0.82 9.72 -1.58
CA SER A 77 0.18 10.08 -2.59
C SER A 77 -0.40 10.10 -4.02
N LEU A 78 -1.34 9.20 -4.32
CA LEU A 78 -1.94 9.05 -5.65
C LEU A 78 -3.13 9.99 -5.92
N CYS A 79 -3.94 10.28 -4.90
CA CYS A 79 -5.21 10.97 -5.08
C CYS A 79 -5.07 12.49 -5.00
N PRO A 80 -5.75 13.26 -5.88
CA PRO A 80 -5.92 14.69 -5.68
C PRO A 80 -6.70 14.97 -4.40
N ASN A 81 -6.23 15.93 -3.58
CA ASN A 81 -6.89 16.30 -2.32
C ASN A 81 -8.38 16.68 -2.48
N GLY A 82 -8.74 17.32 -3.60
CA GLY A 82 -10.14 17.69 -3.85
C GLY A 82 -11.07 16.49 -4.06
N TRP A 83 -10.53 15.34 -4.47
CA TRP A 83 -11.31 14.11 -4.60
C TRP A 83 -11.52 13.45 -3.23
N THR A 84 -10.46 13.34 -2.43
CA THR A 84 -10.55 12.74 -1.10
C THR A 84 -11.52 13.51 -0.21
N THR A 85 -11.43 14.85 -0.19
CA THR A 85 -12.37 15.68 0.59
C THR A 85 -13.81 15.47 0.17
N ARG A 86 -14.09 15.44 -1.15
CA ARG A 86 -15.44 15.20 -1.65
C ARG A 86 -15.96 13.81 -1.24
N TRP A 87 -15.11 12.79 -1.26
CA TRP A 87 -15.51 11.45 -0.85
C TRP A 87 -15.72 11.35 0.66
N ASP A 88 -14.93 12.07 1.45
CA ASP A 88 -15.11 12.20 2.90
C ASP A 88 -16.48 12.84 3.20
N ASP A 89 -16.81 13.96 2.55
CA ASP A 89 -18.12 14.62 2.67
C ASP A 89 -19.28 13.67 2.30
N GLN A 90 -19.12 12.89 1.22
CA GLN A 90 -20.12 11.90 0.78
C GLN A 90 -20.31 10.77 1.78
N ARG A 91 -19.24 10.36 2.48
CA ARG A 91 -19.29 9.32 3.50
C ARG A 91 -19.93 9.83 4.78
N GLU A 92 -19.61 11.05 5.21
CA GLU A 92 -20.26 11.70 6.35
C GLU A 92 -21.76 11.93 6.09
N ALA A 93 -22.12 12.30 4.86
CA ALA A 93 -23.51 12.44 4.43
C ALA A 93 -24.24 11.10 4.18
N GLY A 94 -23.55 9.95 4.25
CA GLY A 94 -24.13 8.63 3.98
C GLY A 94 -24.52 8.38 2.52
N ASN A 95 -24.04 9.19 1.57
CA ASN A 95 -24.32 9.09 0.13
C ASN A 95 -23.13 8.53 -0.66
N PHE A 96 -22.28 7.73 -0.02
CA PHE A 96 -21.12 7.13 -0.68
C PHE A 96 -21.56 5.94 -1.56
N PRO A 97 -21.13 5.87 -2.83
CA PRO A 97 -21.64 4.88 -3.79
C PRO A 97 -21.15 3.44 -3.55
N VAL A 98 -20.27 3.21 -2.57
CA VAL A 98 -19.68 1.90 -2.27
C VAL A 98 -20.03 1.44 -0.86
N LYS A 99 -20.35 0.16 -0.72
CA LYS A 99 -20.52 -0.49 0.58
C LYS A 99 -19.15 -0.72 1.23
N LEU A 100 -18.93 -0.11 2.38
CA LEU A 100 -17.68 -0.22 3.15
C LEU A 100 -17.74 -1.30 4.25
N ASP A 101 -18.94 -1.81 4.53
CA ASP A 101 -19.26 -2.68 5.67
C ASP A 101 -19.39 -4.17 5.27
N GLN A 102 -18.59 -4.61 4.29
CA GLN A 102 -18.70 -5.95 3.68
C GLN A 102 -17.37 -6.70 3.69
#